data_AF-A0A1G4WFY2-F1
#
_entry.id   AF-A0A1G4WFY2-F1
#
_cell.length_a   1.000
_cell.length_b   1.000
_cell.length_c   1.000
_cell.angle_alpha   90.00
_cell.angle_beta   90.00
_cell.angle_gamma   90.00
#
_symmetry.space_group_name_H-M   'P 1'
#
loop_
_entity.id
_entity.type
_entity.pdbx_description
1 polymer ?
#
loop_
_entity_poly.entity_id
_entity_poly.type
_entity_poly.pdbx_seq_one_letter_code
_entity_poly.pdbx_strand_id
1 'polypeptide(L)'
;MSNTPPRFPVFTWFVPLEDPLNLPEGYIAKFTEPRKTGDMCRTEESWHPIYRTTEAVISLKVWHVPNKFAGVLEWTESAFEAGRRAFPMYFGDGHDSAGTAFDIEAPTTVIELAVAIHDESPHPARVGPYFENGLAHIQRLQRAHGYVTGDPIRPVTLATLPAQVPMATASCGEFGFEPDGGLNLYLIESNFWHYTVRTDFEAQQIHRFENYLHWDTGAFGGYRASYSEAVSALKYRGDARSSLLACATACEILLDDLFKHLLWEGGSRPEDCVKFFVKGRGTSSTLERLRKYMGPLLGADWNPEVQPVLSDWQNLVSYRRHKAIHAGWMPSEADAREALDACDALFTWCARIICEHIAQHPKTALVMVGSEQLQEQILARAELAAELQPGAAEECHVRFVRWRTCLDRLVDHHLGQLQLDASNATFVAIAEPNGTTTWVRHLADQGFAALSDPPGEAENARALDSLSAITRAAQKCGSPLTVLFESVSSTALQEDWVAEHRRLPDLGVMVNGLDRY
;
A
#
# COMPACT_ATOMS: atom_id res chain seq x y z
N MET A 1 34.58 -20.74 47.39
CA MET A 1 33.45 -20.21 46.61
C MET A 1 33.00 -18.94 47.29
N SER A 2 33.10 -17.78 46.62
CA SER A 2 32.65 -16.52 47.20
C SER A 2 31.11 -16.53 47.29
N ASN A 3 30.56 -16.30 48.48
CA ASN A 3 29.12 -16.20 48.73
C ASN A 3 28.51 -14.88 48.19
N THR A 4 29.04 -14.33 47.10
CA THR A 4 28.48 -13.11 46.52
C THR A 4 27.21 -13.50 45.77
N PRO A 5 26.04 -12.94 46.11
CA PRO A 5 24.80 -13.26 45.41
C PRO A 5 24.93 -12.91 43.93
N PRO A 6 24.34 -13.71 43.02
CA PRO A 6 24.42 -13.46 41.59
C PRO A 6 23.83 -12.09 41.25
N ARG A 7 24.48 -11.39 40.32
CA ARG A 7 24.02 -10.11 39.78
C ARG A 7 23.64 -10.31 38.33
N PHE A 8 22.52 -9.73 37.96
CA PHE A 8 21.95 -9.82 36.63
C PHE A 8 22.12 -8.48 35.91
N PRO A 9 22.56 -8.47 34.65
CA PRO A 9 22.70 -7.24 33.90
C PRO A 9 21.33 -6.62 33.59
N VAL A 10 21.30 -5.30 33.65
CA VAL A 10 20.15 -4.46 33.31
C VAL A 10 20.55 -3.55 32.16
N PHE A 11 19.75 -3.58 31.10
CA PHE A 11 19.88 -2.69 29.95
C PHE A 11 18.71 -1.72 29.94
N THR A 12 19.00 -0.42 29.88
CA THR A 12 17.98 0.63 29.97
C THR A 12 18.05 1.55 28.77
N TRP A 13 17.01 1.57 27.94
CA TRP A 13 16.89 2.47 26.79
C TRP A 13 15.95 3.63 27.10
N PHE A 14 16.25 4.80 26.57
CA PHE A 14 15.40 5.99 26.70
C PHE A 14 14.68 6.27 25.40
N VAL A 15 13.46 5.76 25.28
CA VAL A 15 12.68 5.77 24.04
C VAL A 15 11.79 7.02 23.99
N PRO A 16 12.10 8.03 23.15
CA PRO A 16 11.20 9.15 22.97
C PRO A 16 9.97 8.70 22.17
N LEU A 17 8.80 9.23 22.54
CA LEU A 17 7.54 9.01 21.83
C LEU A 17 7.19 10.26 21.01
N GLU A 18 6.69 10.04 19.80
CA GLU A 18 6.19 11.12 18.95
C GLU A 18 4.93 11.76 19.54
N ASP A 19 4.00 10.93 20.02
CA ASP A 19 2.79 11.39 20.70
C ASP A 19 2.95 11.25 22.22
N PRO A 20 2.64 12.30 23.01
CA PRO A 20 2.77 12.27 24.45
C PRO A 20 1.73 11.35 25.10
N LEU A 21 2.10 10.72 26.22
CA LEU A 21 1.18 9.93 27.03
C LEU A 21 0.67 10.75 28.22
N ASN A 22 -0.64 10.73 28.45
CA ASN A 22 -1.29 11.38 29.59
C ASN A 22 -1.14 10.55 30.89
N LEU A 23 0.04 9.99 31.13
CA LEU A 23 0.41 9.27 32.35
C LEU A 23 1.24 10.20 33.24
N PRO A 24 1.17 10.12 34.58
CA PRO A 24 2.00 10.96 35.43
C PRO A 24 3.49 10.62 35.27
N GLU A 25 4.36 11.63 35.43
CA GLU A 25 5.81 11.41 35.48
C GLU A 25 6.15 10.41 36.59
N GLY A 26 7.04 9.47 36.29
CA GLY A 26 7.42 8.40 37.19
C GLY A 26 6.43 7.23 37.25
N TYR A 27 5.35 7.21 36.46
CA TYR A 27 4.50 6.03 36.32
C TYR A 27 5.32 4.82 35.83
N ILE A 28 5.15 3.66 36.48
CA ILE A 28 5.88 2.42 36.17
C ILE A 28 4.92 1.29 35.80
N ALA A 29 5.11 0.71 34.62
CA ALA A 29 4.49 -0.57 34.23
C ALA A 29 5.54 -1.68 34.20
N LYS A 30 5.21 -2.86 34.74
CA LYS A 30 6.13 -4.01 34.81
C LYS A 30 5.55 -5.22 34.09
N PHE A 31 6.41 -5.93 33.37
CA PHE A 31 6.10 -7.13 32.60
C PHE A 31 7.16 -8.20 32.88
N THR A 32 6.76 -9.47 32.84
CA THR A 32 7.65 -10.61 33.06
C THR A 32 7.65 -11.50 31.82
N GLU A 33 8.83 -11.77 31.28
CA GLU A 33 8.99 -12.69 30.14
C GLU A 33 9.26 -14.11 30.66
N PRO A 34 8.39 -15.09 30.38
CA PRO A 34 8.60 -16.46 30.82
C PRO A 34 9.78 -17.11 30.09
N ARG A 35 10.54 -17.98 30.76
CA ARG A 35 11.56 -18.80 30.08
C ARG A 35 10.92 -19.71 29.05
N LYS A 36 11.54 -19.81 27.87
CA LYS A 36 11.16 -20.79 26.85
C LYS A 36 11.38 -22.22 27.38
N THR A 37 10.42 -23.10 27.14
CA THR A 37 10.35 -24.48 27.69
C THR A 37 11.58 -25.37 27.43
N GLY A 38 12.42 -25.03 26.45
CA GLY A 38 13.66 -25.74 26.14
C GLY A 38 14.86 -25.38 27.05
N ASP A 39 14.76 -24.33 27.87
CA ASP A 39 15.87 -23.77 28.65
C ASP A 39 15.82 -24.15 30.15
N MET A 40 14.96 -25.12 30.52
CA MET A 40 14.70 -25.53 31.91
C MET A 40 15.86 -26.30 32.58
N CYS A 41 16.96 -26.57 31.86
CA CYS A 41 18.10 -27.32 32.39
C CYS A 41 19.08 -26.51 33.26
N ARG A 42 18.84 -25.21 33.50
CA ARG A 42 19.61 -24.47 34.52
C ARG A 42 19.14 -24.89 35.92
N THR A 43 20.01 -25.69 36.52
CA THR A 43 19.97 -26.41 37.80
C THR A 43 19.18 -25.77 38.95
N GLU A 44 18.61 -26.64 39.79
CA GLU A 44 17.75 -26.40 40.97
C GLU A 44 18.34 -25.49 42.08
N GLU A 45 19.51 -24.89 41.86
CA GLU A 45 20.27 -24.11 42.85
C GLU A 45 20.00 -22.59 42.80
N SER A 46 19.09 -22.11 41.94
CA SER A 46 18.72 -20.69 41.94
C SER A 46 17.86 -20.31 43.16
N TRP A 47 18.28 -19.25 43.86
CA TRP A 47 17.85 -18.87 45.21
C TRP A 47 16.44 -18.25 45.33
N HIS A 48 15.80 -17.82 44.23
CA HIS A 48 14.43 -17.26 44.25
C HIS A 48 13.55 -17.87 43.15
N PRO A 49 12.29 -18.27 43.45
CA PRO A 49 11.40 -18.92 42.48
C PRO A 49 11.18 -18.15 41.18
N ILE A 50 11.19 -16.81 41.25
CA ILE A 50 10.97 -15.95 40.08
C ILE A 50 12.05 -16.13 39.00
N TYR A 51 13.31 -16.36 39.39
CA TYR A 51 14.43 -16.49 38.44
C TYR A 51 14.39 -17.82 37.67
N ARG A 52 13.67 -18.82 38.22
CA ARG A 52 13.47 -20.13 37.60
C ARG A 52 12.49 -20.05 36.43
N THR A 53 11.45 -19.24 36.57
CA THR A 53 10.35 -19.18 35.60
C THR A 53 10.45 -18.00 34.64
N THR A 54 11.21 -16.96 35.01
CA THR A 54 11.27 -15.69 34.28
C THR A 54 12.66 -15.51 33.65
N GLU A 55 12.69 -15.34 32.33
CA GLU A 55 13.89 -15.08 31.55
C GLU A 55 14.37 -13.64 31.72
N ALA A 56 13.43 -12.69 31.68
CA ALA A 56 13.69 -11.28 31.87
C ALA A 56 12.50 -10.56 32.51
N VAL A 57 12.80 -9.46 33.21
CA VAL A 57 11.79 -8.51 33.70
C VAL A 57 11.93 -7.21 32.93
N ILE A 58 10.83 -6.74 32.36
CA ILE A 58 10.76 -5.49 31.60
C ILE A 58 10.00 -4.47 32.43
N SER A 59 10.59 -3.30 32.64
CA SER A 59 9.99 -2.18 33.35
C SER A 59 9.97 -0.96 32.43
N LEU A 60 8.81 -0.32 32.33
CA LEU A 60 8.62 0.92 31.56
C LEU A 60 8.33 2.04 32.55
N LYS A 61 9.21 3.05 32.62
CA LYS A 61 8.99 4.25 33.44
C LYS A 61 8.80 5.48 32.56
N VAL A 62 7.78 6.27 32.87
CA VAL A 62 7.40 7.47 32.09
C VAL A 62 8.18 8.69 32.58
N TRP A 63 8.77 9.42 31.65
CA TRP A 63 9.38 10.74 31.86
C TRP A 63 8.71 11.76 30.96
N HIS A 64 8.53 12.98 31.48
CA HIS A 64 8.10 14.13 30.69
C HIS A 64 9.22 15.15 30.65
N VAL A 65 9.77 15.36 29.46
CA VAL A 65 10.87 16.29 29.25
C VAL A 65 10.31 17.52 28.54
N PRO A 66 10.37 18.71 29.16
CA PRO A 66 10.01 19.95 28.47
C PRO A 66 10.86 20.08 27.21
N ASN A 67 10.20 20.19 26.06
CA ASN A 67 10.88 20.30 24.79
C ASN A 67 10.30 21.44 23.96
N LYS A 68 11.14 22.04 23.13
CA LYS A 68 10.69 22.98 22.11
C LYS A 68 10.16 22.18 20.93
N PHE A 69 9.09 22.66 20.32
CA PHE A 69 8.57 22.08 19.07
C PHE A 69 9.64 22.18 17.96
N ALA A 70 10.34 21.09 17.68
CA ALA A 70 11.10 20.89 16.45
C ALA A 70 11.64 19.44 16.38
N GLY A 71 11.75 18.90 15.17
CA GLY A 71 12.75 17.92 14.71
C GLY A 71 13.06 16.60 15.44
N VAL A 72 13.77 15.73 14.72
CA VAL A 72 14.31 14.44 15.21
C VAL A 72 15.47 14.66 16.21
N LEU A 73 16.17 15.79 16.12
CA LEU A 73 17.30 16.10 17.00
C LEU A 73 16.83 16.34 18.43
N GLU A 74 15.74 17.07 18.59
CA GLU A 74 15.17 17.43 19.88
C GLU A 74 14.54 16.22 20.60
N TRP A 75 14.03 15.23 19.84
CA TRP A 75 13.62 13.93 20.40
C TRP A 75 14.81 13.17 20.98
N THR A 76 15.94 13.21 20.28
CA THR A 76 17.19 12.60 20.73
C THR A 76 17.68 13.31 22.01
N GLU A 77 17.68 14.65 22.03
CA GLU A 77 18.03 15.44 23.22
C GLU A 77 17.11 15.15 24.42
N SER A 78 15.80 15.04 24.19
CA SER A 78 14.82 14.66 25.22
C SER A 78 15.15 13.30 25.83
N ALA A 79 15.54 12.33 25.00
CA ALA A 79 15.95 11.00 25.46
C ALA A 79 17.23 11.06 26.33
N PHE A 80 18.23 11.84 25.94
CA PHE A 80 19.44 12.05 26.75
C PHE A 80 19.15 12.76 28.07
N GLU A 81 18.27 13.75 28.07
CA GLU A 81 17.87 14.46 29.28
C GLU A 81 17.13 13.54 30.26
N ALA A 82 16.22 12.70 29.77
CA ALA A 82 15.61 11.64 30.60
C ALA A 82 16.69 10.70 31.17
N GLY A 83 17.67 10.31 30.34
CA GLY A 83 18.83 9.54 30.76
C GLY A 83 19.64 10.21 31.87
N ARG A 84 19.88 11.52 31.77
CA ARG A 84 20.59 12.34 32.76
C ARG A 84 19.85 12.39 34.09
N ARG A 85 18.52 12.52 34.06
CA ARG A 85 17.68 12.50 35.27
C ARG A 85 17.63 11.12 35.92
N ALA A 86 17.60 10.06 35.13
CA ALA A 86 17.57 8.68 35.62
C ALA A 86 18.93 8.22 36.20
N PHE A 87 20.03 8.60 35.54
CA PHE A 87 21.39 8.16 35.87
C PHE A 87 22.37 9.33 35.98
N PRO A 88 22.19 10.26 36.94
CA PRO A 88 23.00 11.48 37.02
C PRO A 88 24.50 11.19 37.13
N MET A 89 24.89 10.11 37.80
CA MET A 89 26.29 9.71 37.95
C MET A 89 27.03 9.32 36.66
N TYR A 90 26.31 9.05 35.56
CA TYR A 90 26.92 8.82 34.25
C TYR A 90 27.22 10.10 33.49
N PHE A 91 26.74 11.24 33.99
CA PHE A 91 26.96 12.56 33.43
C PHE A 91 27.80 13.35 34.43
N GLY A 92 28.94 13.90 33.99
CA GLY A 92 29.75 14.75 34.87
C GLY A 92 29.00 16.02 35.29
N ASP A 93 29.47 16.68 36.35
CA ASP A 93 28.89 17.89 36.96
C ASP A 93 28.84 19.15 36.05
N GLY A 94 29.05 19.02 34.75
CA GLY A 94 29.24 20.15 33.85
C GLY A 94 28.48 19.98 32.55
N HIS A 95 27.24 20.46 32.51
CA HIS A 95 26.65 21.12 31.33
C HIS A 95 25.30 21.71 31.73
N ASP A 96 25.32 22.94 32.24
CA ASP A 96 24.13 23.78 32.23
C ASP A 96 23.81 24.10 30.76
N SER A 97 22.73 23.51 30.23
CA SER A 97 22.22 23.80 28.91
C SER A 97 21.71 25.24 28.88
N ALA A 98 22.43 26.13 28.21
CA ALA A 98 22.03 27.52 28.01
C ALA A 98 20.72 27.56 27.18
N GLY A 99 19.59 27.71 27.86
CA GLY A 99 18.27 27.78 27.24
C GLY A 99 18.08 29.07 26.43
N THR A 100 17.83 28.95 25.13
CA THR A 100 17.26 30.04 24.32
C THR A 100 15.75 30.16 24.60
N ALA A 101 15.21 31.38 24.68
CA ALA A 101 13.79 31.60 24.99
C ALA A 101 12.91 31.41 23.74
N PHE A 102 12.10 30.34 23.70
CA PHE A 102 10.95 30.20 22.81
C PHE A 102 9.72 29.91 23.68
N ASP A 103 8.59 30.57 23.41
CA ASP A 103 7.47 30.70 24.36
C ASP A 103 6.45 29.53 24.36
N ILE A 104 6.65 28.47 23.56
CA ILE A 104 5.73 27.32 23.53
C ILE A 104 6.51 26.04 23.84
N GLU A 105 6.34 25.54 25.07
CA GLU A 105 6.86 24.26 25.52
C GLU A 105 5.78 23.18 25.42
N ALA A 106 6.05 22.12 24.66
CA ALA A 106 5.25 20.89 24.70
C ALA A 106 6.12 19.78 25.27
N PRO A 107 5.66 19.03 26.29
CA PRO A 107 6.46 17.98 26.87
C PRO A 107 6.60 16.80 25.89
N THR A 108 7.82 16.34 25.66
CA THR A 108 8.10 15.05 25.03
C THR A 108 7.96 13.96 26.09
N THR A 109 7.15 12.94 25.83
CA THR A 109 7.16 11.72 26.66
C THR A 109 8.35 10.85 26.27
N VAL A 110 9.17 10.48 27.25
CA VAL A 110 10.27 9.51 27.09
C VAL A 110 9.99 8.30 27.99
N ILE A 111 10.09 7.10 27.43
CA ILE A 111 9.97 5.86 28.19
C ILE A 111 11.36 5.32 28.51
N GLU A 112 11.66 5.23 29.79
CA GLU A 112 12.78 4.45 30.31
C GLU A 112 12.38 2.96 30.28
N LEU A 113 12.84 2.27 29.25
CA LEU A 113 12.67 0.84 29.04
C LEU A 113 13.84 0.11 29.69
N ALA A 114 13.66 -0.42 30.89
CA ALA A 114 14.66 -1.20 31.61
C ALA A 114 14.37 -2.71 31.49
N VAL A 115 15.36 -3.48 31.08
CA VAL A 115 15.29 -4.94 30.95
C VAL A 115 16.35 -5.58 31.83
N ALA A 116 15.91 -6.29 32.88
CA ALA A 116 16.76 -7.13 33.70
C ALA A 116 16.76 -8.56 33.15
N ILE A 117 17.90 -9.05 32.67
CA ILE A 117 18.03 -10.38 32.07
C ILE A 117 18.57 -11.34 33.12
N HIS A 118 17.83 -12.41 33.45
CA HIS A 118 18.25 -13.40 34.44
C HIS A 118 19.24 -14.42 33.84
N ASP A 119 20.34 -13.89 33.30
CA ASP A 119 21.50 -14.58 32.75
C ASP A 119 22.74 -13.79 33.15
N GLU A 120 23.73 -14.39 33.83
CA GLU A 120 24.90 -13.67 34.36
C GLU A 120 25.79 -13.09 33.25
N SER A 121 25.70 -13.63 32.03
CA SER A 121 26.51 -13.20 30.89
C SER A 121 25.73 -13.35 29.59
N PRO A 122 24.70 -12.50 29.35
CA PRO A 122 23.88 -12.59 28.17
C PRO A 122 24.73 -12.28 26.94
N HIS A 123 24.62 -13.13 25.93
CA HIS A 123 25.28 -12.89 24.65
C HIS A 123 24.79 -11.55 24.05
N PRO A 124 25.67 -10.66 23.54
CA PRO A 124 25.27 -9.35 23.03
C PRO A 124 24.15 -9.40 21.97
N ALA A 125 24.15 -10.42 21.11
CA ALA A 125 23.10 -10.64 20.12
C ALA A 125 21.68 -10.86 20.71
N ARG A 126 21.55 -11.17 22.01
CA ARG A 126 20.25 -11.30 22.68
C ARG A 126 19.67 -9.96 23.12
N VAL A 127 20.47 -8.91 23.20
CA VAL A 127 20.05 -7.59 23.69
C VAL A 127 19.02 -6.95 22.76
N GLY A 128 19.23 -7.03 21.43
CA GLY A 128 18.30 -6.51 20.42
C GLY A 128 16.87 -7.08 20.53
N PRO A 129 16.70 -8.42 20.56
CA PRO A 129 15.38 -9.02 20.76
C PRO A 129 14.65 -8.57 22.04
N TYR A 130 15.37 -8.29 23.13
CA TYR A 130 14.75 -7.75 24.33
C TYR A 130 14.31 -6.29 24.18
N PHE A 131 15.09 -5.49 23.44
CA PHE A 131 14.69 -4.13 23.11
C PHE A 131 13.39 -4.12 22.27
N GLU A 132 13.32 -4.96 21.23
CA GLU A 132 12.11 -5.14 20.41
C GLU A 132 10.89 -5.59 21.22
N ASN A 133 11.06 -6.57 22.11
CA ASN A 133 10.01 -6.99 23.04
C ASN A 133 9.58 -5.85 23.98
N GLY A 134 10.54 -5.05 24.43
CA GLY A 134 10.29 -3.83 25.20
C GLY A 134 9.44 -2.82 24.42
N LEU A 135 9.75 -2.57 23.15
CA LEU A 135 8.94 -1.71 22.28
C LEU A 135 7.50 -2.23 22.13
N ALA A 136 7.30 -3.54 22.02
CA ALA A 136 5.95 -4.12 21.98
C ALA A 136 5.13 -3.83 23.26
N HIS A 137 5.78 -3.79 24.44
CA HIS A 137 5.14 -3.38 25.69
C HIS A 137 4.88 -1.87 25.75
N ILE A 138 5.74 -1.03 25.17
CA ILE A 138 5.46 0.41 25.00
C ILE A 138 4.23 0.61 24.12
N GLN A 139 4.15 -0.07 22.99
CA GLN A 139 2.97 -0.01 22.12
C GLN A 139 1.70 -0.48 22.83
N ARG A 140 1.80 -1.46 23.74
CA ARG A 140 0.67 -1.89 24.59
C ARG A 140 0.21 -0.76 25.50
N LEU A 141 1.15 0.00 26.08
CA LEU A 141 0.85 1.18 26.89
C LEU A 141 0.19 2.29 26.05
N GLN A 142 0.71 2.56 24.84
CA GLN A 142 0.14 3.52 23.89
C GLN A 142 -1.29 3.15 23.49
N ARG A 143 -1.56 1.87 23.19
CA ARG A 143 -2.92 1.38 22.90
C ARG A 143 -3.86 1.53 24.10
N ALA A 144 -3.37 1.25 25.30
CA ALA A 144 -4.16 1.42 26.52
C ALA A 144 -4.50 2.90 26.77
N HIS A 145 -3.56 3.81 26.53
CA HIS A 145 -3.81 5.25 26.58
C HIS A 145 -4.86 5.66 25.55
N GLY A 146 -4.69 5.33 24.27
CA GLY A 146 -5.66 5.69 23.23
C GLY A 146 -7.06 5.08 23.45
N TYR A 147 -7.15 3.89 24.05
CA TYR A 147 -8.43 3.31 24.47
C TYR A 147 -9.12 4.13 25.57
N VAL A 148 -8.36 4.66 26.52
CA VAL A 148 -8.90 5.43 27.65
C VAL A 148 -9.25 6.87 27.25
N THR A 149 -8.42 7.52 26.43
CA THR A 149 -8.63 8.93 26.05
C THR A 149 -9.51 9.08 24.82
N GLY A 150 -9.54 8.07 23.94
CA GLY A 150 -10.14 8.17 22.61
C GLY A 150 -9.25 8.87 21.58
N ASP A 151 -8.07 9.34 21.99
CA ASP A 151 -7.13 10.02 21.10
C ASP A 151 -6.32 8.97 20.30
N PRO A 152 -6.10 9.19 19.00
CA PRO A 152 -5.20 8.35 18.22
C PRO A 152 -3.76 8.56 18.70
N ILE A 153 -3.04 7.46 18.97
CA ILE A 153 -1.62 7.46 19.32
C ILE A 153 -0.85 6.65 18.28
N ARG A 154 0.21 7.24 17.73
CA ARG A 154 1.13 6.56 16.82
C ARG A 154 2.00 5.59 17.59
N PRO A 155 1.94 4.28 17.26
CA PRO A 155 2.75 3.28 17.93
C PRO A 155 4.24 3.51 17.62
N VAL A 156 5.09 3.43 18.65
CA VAL A 156 6.55 3.45 18.44
C VAL A 156 7.01 2.14 17.82
N THR A 157 7.84 2.21 16.78
CA THR A 157 8.44 1.06 16.11
C THR A 157 9.94 1.31 15.94
N LEU A 158 10.70 0.27 15.57
CA LEU A 158 12.11 0.48 15.22
C LEU A 158 12.24 1.55 14.14
N ALA A 159 11.40 1.55 13.09
CA ALA A 159 11.44 2.51 11.99
C ALA A 159 11.16 3.97 12.38
N THR A 160 10.40 4.21 13.46
CA THR A 160 10.01 5.57 13.89
C THR A 160 10.95 6.16 14.94
N LEU A 161 11.88 5.38 15.50
CA LEU A 161 12.81 5.87 16.50
C LEU A 161 13.88 6.80 15.88
N PRO A 162 14.52 7.66 16.68
CA PRO A 162 15.78 8.27 16.26
C PRO A 162 16.83 7.20 15.97
N ALA A 163 17.77 7.47 15.06
CA ALA A 163 18.84 6.51 14.74
C ALA A 163 19.79 6.22 15.92
N GLN A 164 19.73 7.05 16.96
CA GLN A 164 20.56 6.92 18.16
C GLN A 164 19.66 7.03 19.38
N VAL A 165 19.67 6.02 20.24
CA VAL A 165 18.93 6.01 21.51
C VAL A 165 19.93 5.84 22.64
N PRO A 166 19.89 6.65 23.72
CA PRO A 166 20.78 6.45 24.85
C PRO A 166 20.43 5.12 25.55
N MET A 167 21.46 4.34 25.85
CA MET A 167 21.36 3.06 26.55
C MET A 167 22.28 3.04 27.75
N ALA A 168 21.72 2.98 28.96
CA ALA A 168 22.46 2.76 30.19
C ALA A 168 22.58 1.26 30.48
N THR A 169 23.73 0.83 30.98
CA THR A 169 23.94 -0.51 31.54
C THR A 169 24.12 -0.44 33.04
N ALA A 170 23.61 -1.44 33.75
CA ALA A 170 23.66 -1.55 35.19
C ALA A 170 23.52 -3.03 35.59
N SER A 171 23.43 -3.31 36.89
CA SER A 171 23.08 -4.64 37.37
C SER A 171 22.05 -4.60 38.49
N CYS A 172 21.34 -5.72 38.66
CA CYS A 172 20.42 -5.92 39.76
C CYS A 172 20.70 -7.26 40.46
N GLY A 173 20.67 -7.26 41.78
CA GLY A 173 20.82 -8.45 42.61
C GLY A 173 19.88 -8.42 43.81
N GLU A 174 20.19 -9.21 44.84
CA GLU A 174 19.40 -9.28 46.08
C GLU A 174 19.27 -7.91 46.78
N PHE A 175 20.32 -7.10 46.72
CA PHE A 175 20.37 -5.77 47.34
C PHE A 175 19.74 -4.66 46.48
N GLY A 176 19.14 -5.01 45.34
CA GLY A 176 18.45 -4.08 44.46
C GLY A 176 19.25 -3.71 43.22
N PHE A 177 18.91 -2.55 42.66
CA PHE A 177 19.51 -2.00 41.45
C PHE A 177 20.80 -1.23 41.78
N GLU A 178 21.86 -1.48 41.03
CA GLU A 178 23.13 -0.79 41.16
C GLU A 178 23.61 -0.27 39.78
N PRO A 179 23.83 1.04 39.64
CA PRO A 179 24.31 1.67 38.41
C PRO A 179 25.83 1.51 38.21
N ASP A 180 26.30 0.26 38.15
CA ASP A 180 27.72 -0.10 38.03
C ASP A 180 28.22 -0.24 36.58
N GLY A 181 27.39 0.06 35.58
CA GLY A 181 27.77 0.07 34.17
C GLY A 181 28.10 1.49 33.65
N GLY A 182 27.55 1.84 32.49
CA GLY A 182 27.78 3.14 31.86
C GLY A 182 26.74 3.49 30.80
N LEU A 183 26.83 4.71 30.27
CA LEU A 183 25.99 5.20 29.20
C LEU A 183 26.63 4.94 27.83
N ASN A 184 25.88 4.30 26.94
CA ASN A 184 26.26 3.97 25.57
C ASN A 184 25.23 4.51 24.58
N LEU A 185 25.61 4.56 23.31
CA LEU A 185 24.67 4.83 22.21
C LEU A 185 24.20 3.52 21.61
N TYR A 186 22.88 3.31 21.58
CA TYR A 186 22.27 2.23 20.83
C TYR A 186 21.91 2.74 19.44
N LEU A 187 22.65 2.27 18.43
CA LEU A 187 22.45 2.66 17.03
C LEU A 187 21.34 1.81 16.41
N ILE A 188 20.35 2.47 15.83
CA ILE A 188 19.24 1.84 15.13
C ILE A 188 19.53 1.95 13.63
N GLU A 189 20.16 0.89 13.09
CA GLU A 189 20.60 0.83 11.69
C GLU A 189 19.47 1.07 10.69
N SER A 190 18.25 0.64 11.05
CA SER A 190 17.07 0.77 10.19
C SER A 190 16.68 2.20 9.88
N ASN A 191 17.23 3.20 10.57
CA ASN A 191 16.71 4.58 10.56
C ASN A 191 17.69 5.61 10.00
N PHE A 192 18.86 5.19 9.51
CA PHE A 192 19.82 6.13 8.91
C PHE A 192 19.27 6.84 7.67
N TRP A 193 18.23 6.30 7.03
CA TRP A 193 17.56 6.97 5.92
C TRP A 193 16.84 8.25 6.34
N HIS A 194 16.53 8.50 7.62
CA HIS A 194 16.04 9.81 8.07
C HIS A 194 17.06 10.93 7.85
N TYR A 195 18.35 10.59 7.74
CA TYR A 195 19.41 11.53 7.41
C TYR A 195 19.66 11.64 5.90
N THR A 196 18.75 11.14 5.04
CA THR A 196 18.99 11.04 3.60
C THR A 196 19.51 12.36 3.03
N VAL A 197 20.69 12.24 2.42
CA VAL A 197 21.22 13.20 1.47
C VAL A 197 20.29 13.18 0.26
N ARG A 198 19.67 14.32 -0.04
CA ARG A 198 18.93 14.51 -1.28
C ARG A 198 19.82 14.09 -2.44
N THR A 199 19.41 13.05 -3.16
CA THR A 199 20.04 12.64 -4.41
C THR A 199 19.09 13.04 -5.52
N ASP A 200 19.54 13.92 -6.42
CA ASP A 200 18.75 14.30 -7.58
C ASP A 200 18.63 13.08 -8.54
N PHE A 201 17.50 12.98 -9.23
CA PHE A 201 17.26 11.90 -10.18
C PHE A 201 18.21 11.99 -11.39
N GLU A 202 18.75 10.85 -11.81
CA GLU A 202 19.44 10.72 -13.08
C GLU A 202 18.45 10.85 -14.26
N ALA A 203 18.94 11.18 -15.46
CA ALA A 203 18.08 11.37 -16.64
C ALA A 203 17.17 10.17 -16.93
N GLN A 204 17.65 8.94 -16.72
CA GLN A 204 16.83 7.73 -16.88
C GLN A 204 15.71 7.64 -15.83
N GLN A 205 15.98 8.07 -14.60
CA GLN A 205 14.98 8.10 -13.52
C GLN A 205 13.95 9.20 -13.76
N ILE A 206 14.35 10.37 -14.26
CA ILE A 206 13.44 11.44 -14.68
C ILE A 206 12.50 10.92 -15.76
N HIS A 207 13.03 10.25 -16.79
CA HIS A 207 12.19 9.69 -17.84
C HIS A 207 11.19 8.64 -17.32
N ARG A 208 11.62 7.74 -16.42
CA ARG A 208 10.71 6.77 -15.77
C ARG A 208 9.65 7.46 -14.90
N PHE A 209 10.03 8.54 -14.22
CA PHE A 209 9.13 9.36 -13.40
C PHE A 209 8.08 10.07 -14.26
N GLU A 210 8.48 10.72 -15.35
CA GLU A 210 7.56 11.34 -16.32
C GLU A 210 6.60 10.30 -16.91
N ASN A 211 7.10 9.15 -17.36
CA ASN A 211 6.25 8.06 -17.84
C ASN A 211 5.25 7.61 -16.76
N TYR A 212 5.67 7.52 -15.50
CA TYR A 212 4.77 7.16 -14.40
C TYR A 212 3.69 8.23 -14.15
N LEU A 213 4.02 9.52 -14.23
CA LEU A 213 3.03 10.60 -14.09
C LEU A 213 1.92 10.51 -15.15
N HIS A 214 2.28 10.07 -16.35
CA HIS A 214 1.30 9.83 -17.41
C HIS A 214 0.50 8.53 -17.20
N TRP A 215 0.98 7.59 -16.38
CA TRP A 215 0.43 6.25 -16.21
C TRP A 215 -0.13 5.95 -14.81
N ASP A 216 -0.25 6.94 -13.92
CA ASP A 216 -0.87 6.85 -12.59
C ASP A 216 -2.14 5.96 -12.59
N THR A 217 -3.00 6.19 -13.57
CA THR A 217 -4.29 5.50 -13.72
C THR A 217 -4.24 4.29 -14.67
N GLY A 218 -3.07 4.02 -15.27
CA GLY A 218 -2.85 2.97 -16.26
C GLY A 218 -2.95 1.55 -15.71
N ALA A 219 -2.66 0.57 -16.57
CA ALA A 219 -2.61 -0.83 -16.12
C ALA A 219 -1.52 -1.01 -15.06
N PHE A 220 -1.83 -1.74 -13.99
CA PHE A 220 -0.94 -1.99 -12.86
C PHE A 220 -0.56 -0.74 -12.04
N GLY A 221 -1.11 0.44 -12.34
CA GLY A 221 -0.88 1.66 -11.55
C GLY A 221 -1.31 1.48 -10.09
N GLY A 222 -2.50 0.89 -9.88
CA GLY A 222 -3.01 0.54 -8.55
C GLY A 222 -2.16 -0.49 -7.80
N TYR A 223 -1.58 -1.46 -8.51
CA TYR A 223 -0.61 -2.40 -7.94
C TYR A 223 0.63 -1.66 -7.43
N ARG A 224 1.25 -0.83 -8.28
CA ARG A 224 2.47 -0.07 -7.92
C ARG A 224 2.24 0.88 -6.76
N ALA A 225 1.11 1.59 -6.75
CA ALA A 225 0.74 2.48 -5.66
C ALA A 225 0.57 1.70 -4.34
N SER A 226 -0.16 0.58 -4.37
CA SER A 226 -0.40 -0.25 -3.18
C SER A 226 0.88 -0.93 -2.68
N TYR A 227 1.74 -1.40 -3.58
CA TYR A 227 3.04 -1.98 -3.23
C TYR A 227 3.97 -0.91 -2.62
N SER A 228 4.03 0.29 -3.21
CA SER A 228 4.80 1.41 -2.67
C SER A 228 4.32 1.82 -1.28
N GLU A 229 3.00 1.85 -1.06
CA GLU A 229 2.41 2.09 0.26
C GLU A 229 2.76 0.97 1.24
N ALA A 230 2.77 -0.29 0.80
CA ALA A 230 3.15 -1.44 1.62
C ALA A 230 4.61 -1.35 2.09
N VAL A 231 5.53 -1.02 1.17
CA VAL A 231 6.96 -0.81 1.48
C VAL A 231 7.12 0.39 2.40
N SER A 232 6.44 1.49 2.12
CA SER A 232 6.52 2.72 2.94
C SER A 232 5.97 2.52 4.34
N ALA A 233 4.85 1.80 4.49
CA ALA A 233 4.29 1.42 5.78
C ALA A 233 5.30 0.65 6.63
N LEU A 234 5.96 -0.35 6.07
CA LEU A 234 6.94 -1.14 6.80
C LEU A 234 8.23 -0.37 7.06
N LYS A 235 8.82 0.20 6.01
CA LYS A 235 10.16 0.81 6.07
C LYS A 235 10.18 2.11 6.87
N TYR A 236 9.15 2.95 6.73
CA TYR A 236 9.15 4.30 7.30
C TYR A 236 8.30 4.43 8.55
N ARG A 237 7.29 3.58 8.73
CA ARG A 237 6.40 3.61 9.90
C ARG A 237 6.53 2.38 10.79
N GLY A 238 7.16 1.30 10.32
CA GLY A 238 7.19 0.01 11.02
C GLY A 238 5.80 -0.59 11.20
N ASP A 239 4.83 -0.15 10.40
CA ASP A 239 3.44 -0.58 10.49
C ASP A 239 3.25 -1.86 9.66
N ALA A 240 3.54 -2.99 10.29
CA ALA A 240 3.39 -4.32 9.71
C ALA A 240 1.95 -4.62 9.26
N ARG A 241 0.95 -4.08 9.96
CA ARG A 241 -0.47 -4.30 9.62
C ARG A 241 -0.84 -3.57 8.35
N SER A 242 -0.57 -2.27 8.28
CA SER A 242 -0.83 -1.49 7.07
C SER A 242 -0.02 -2.01 5.88
N SER A 243 1.23 -2.42 6.11
CA SER A 243 2.06 -3.06 5.08
C SER A 243 1.41 -4.33 4.52
N LEU A 244 1.00 -5.27 5.38
CA LEU A 244 0.32 -6.50 4.97
C LEU A 244 -0.98 -6.22 4.20
N LEU A 245 -1.80 -5.27 4.66
CA LEU A 245 -3.06 -4.94 4.01
C LEU A 245 -2.84 -4.31 2.62
N ALA A 246 -1.92 -3.35 2.52
CA ALA A 246 -1.55 -2.73 1.25
C ALA A 246 -0.92 -3.75 0.29
N CYS A 247 -0.10 -4.67 0.80
CA CYS A 247 0.49 -5.77 0.03
C CYS A 247 -0.58 -6.72 -0.52
N ALA A 248 -1.60 -7.05 0.28
CA ALA A 248 -2.71 -7.87 -0.18
C ALA A 248 -3.53 -7.18 -1.27
N THR A 249 -3.82 -5.90 -1.10
CA THR A 249 -4.45 -5.07 -2.14
C THR A 249 -3.60 -5.03 -3.41
N ALA A 250 -2.29 -4.88 -3.28
CA ALA A 250 -1.36 -4.89 -4.43
C ALA A 250 -1.48 -6.19 -5.22
N CYS A 251 -1.40 -7.36 -4.55
CA CYS A 251 -1.51 -8.66 -5.21
C CYS A 251 -2.88 -8.85 -5.90
N GLU A 252 -3.98 -8.48 -5.24
CA GLU A 252 -5.32 -8.60 -5.82
C GLU A 252 -5.49 -7.71 -7.05
N ILE A 253 -5.03 -6.45 -6.98
CA ILE A 253 -5.04 -5.53 -8.13
C ILE A 253 -4.15 -6.03 -9.25
N LEU A 254 -2.94 -6.52 -8.96
CA LEU A 254 -2.02 -7.08 -9.96
C LEU A 254 -2.69 -8.18 -10.78
N LEU A 255 -3.30 -9.14 -10.09
CA LEU A 255 -3.92 -10.30 -10.71
C LEU A 255 -5.18 -9.94 -11.49
N ASP A 256 -5.98 -9.00 -10.97
CA ASP A 256 -7.18 -8.52 -11.66
C ASP A 256 -6.84 -7.65 -12.87
N ASP A 257 -5.90 -6.71 -12.75
CA ASP A 257 -5.45 -5.87 -13.87
C ASP A 257 -4.80 -6.75 -14.95
N LEU A 258 -4.00 -7.76 -14.56
CA LEU A 258 -3.42 -8.70 -15.52
C LEU A 258 -4.51 -9.42 -16.30
N PHE A 259 -5.51 -9.98 -15.61
CA PHE A 259 -6.62 -10.67 -16.27
C PHE A 259 -7.43 -9.74 -17.17
N LYS A 260 -7.76 -8.53 -16.70
CA LYS A 260 -8.46 -7.51 -17.49
C LYS A 260 -7.66 -7.12 -18.74
N HIS A 261 -6.36 -6.92 -18.62
CA HIS A 261 -5.50 -6.53 -19.74
C HIS A 261 -5.40 -7.63 -20.80
N LEU A 262 -5.35 -8.91 -20.39
CA LEU A 262 -5.37 -10.04 -21.31
C LEU A 262 -6.70 -10.17 -22.07
N LEU A 263 -7.83 -9.98 -21.39
CA LEU A 263 -9.14 -9.98 -22.03
C LEU A 263 -9.25 -8.85 -23.05
N TRP A 264 -8.80 -7.65 -22.67
CA TRP A 264 -8.80 -6.48 -23.53
C TRP A 264 -7.91 -6.66 -24.76
N GLU A 265 -6.66 -7.10 -24.58
CA GLU A 265 -5.73 -7.34 -25.66
C GLU A 265 -6.20 -8.49 -26.58
N GLY A 266 -6.85 -9.50 -26.01
CA GLY A 266 -7.54 -10.55 -26.76
C GLY A 266 -8.78 -10.09 -27.54
N GLY A 267 -9.13 -8.80 -27.47
CA GLY A 267 -10.26 -8.21 -28.20
C GLY A 267 -11.63 -8.52 -27.57
N SER A 268 -11.67 -8.92 -26.30
CA SER A 268 -12.94 -9.15 -25.60
C SER A 268 -13.61 -7.83 -25.27
N ARG A 269 -14.92 -7.74 -25.52
CA ARG A 269 -15.70 -6.54 -25.23
C ARG A 269 -16.05 -6.47 -23.74
N PRO A 270 -16.16 -5.27 -23.14
CA PRO A 270 -16.51 -5.14 -21.72
C PRO A 270 -17.77 -5.90 -21.32
N GLU A 271 -18.82 -5.87 -22.17
CA GLU A 271 -20.10 -6.53 -21.90
C GLU A 271 -19.97 -8.05 -21.85
N ASP A 272 -19.18 -8.62 -22.75
CA ASP A 272 -18.94 -10.06 -22.82
C ASP A 272 -18.12 -10.56 -21.61
N CYS A 273 -17.40 -9.64 -20.97
CA CYS A 273 -16.54 -9.91 -19.82
C CYS A 273 -17.27 -9.84 -18.46
N VAL A 274 -18.45 -9.22 -18.36
CA VAL A 274 -19.20 -9.09 -17.09
C VAL A 274 -19.38 -10.44 -16.39
N LYS A 275 -19.65 -11.50 -17.16
CA LYS A 275 -19.82 -12.88 -16.66
C LYS A 275 -18.60 -13.46 -15.95
N PHE A 276 -17.41 -12.90 -16.14
CA PHE A 276 -16.20 -13.34 -15.45
C PHE A 276 -16.09 -12.73 -14.05
N PHE A 277 -16.67 -11.55 -13.86
CA PHE A 277 -16.58 -10.76 -12.62
C PHE A 277 -17.83 -10.88 -11.74
N VAL A 278 -18.93 -11.44 -12.24
CA VAL A 278 -20.17 -11.66 -11.49
C VAL A 278 -20.38 -13.15 -11.18
N LYS A 279 -20.82 -13.43 -9.95
CA LYS A 279 -21.31 -14.75 -9.52
C LYS A 279 -22.55 -14.60 -8.65
N GLY A 280 -23.71 -14.96 -9.20
CA GLY A 280 -24.99 -14.79 -8.51
C GLY A 280 -25.29 -13.30 -8.32
N ARG A 281 -25.42 -12.86 -7.06
CA ARG A 281 -25.67 -11.45 -6.69
C ARG A 281 -24.43 -10.71 -6.19
N GLY A 282 -23.23 -11.26 -6.39
CA GLY A 282 -21.98 -10.66 -5.93
C GLY A 282 -20.86 -10.77 -6.96
N THR A 283 -19.71 -10.18 -6.62
CA THR A 283 -18.50 -10.30 -7.43
C THR A 283 -17.86 -11.67 -7.26
N SER A 284 -17.29 -12.22 -8.34
CA SER A 284 -16.43 -13.39 -8.24
C SER A 284 -15.14 -13.04 -7.49
N SER A 285 -14.50 -14.00 -6.84
CA SER A 285 -13.20 -13.75 -6.20
C SER A 285 -12.06 -13.81 -7.23
N THR A 286 -10.97 -13.08 -6.98
CA THR A 286 -9.76 -13.13 -7.82
C THR A 286 -9.27 -14.58 -7.95
N LEU A 287 -9.18 -15.33 -6.85
CA LEU A 287 -8.76 -16.73 -6.88
C LEU A 287 -9.64 -17.62 -7.78
N GLU A 288 -10.96 -17.42 -7.76
CA GLU A 288 -11.87 -18.15 -8.65
C GLU A 288 -11.61 -17.82 -10.12
N ARG A 289 -11.41 -16.53 -10.44
CA ARG A 289 -11.07 -16.11 -11.81
C ARG A 289 -9.75 -16.69 -12.28
N LEU A 290 -8.71 -16.65 -11.42
CA LEU A 290 -7.39 -17.19 -11.75
C LEU A 290 -7.46 -18.67 -12.14
N ARG A 291 -8.05 -19.49 -11.25
CA ARG A 291 -8.17 -20.94 -11.46
C ARG A 291 -8.96 -21.29 -12.72
N LYS A 292 -9.99 -20.51 -13.04
CA LYS A 292 -10.92 -20.84 -14.11
C LYS A 292 -10.48 -20.32 -15.49
N TYR A 293 -9.85 -19.14 -15.54
CA TYR A 293 -9.69 -18.41 -16.81
C TYR A 293 -8.24 -18.12 -17.20
N MET A 294 -7.27 -18.12 -16.28
CA MET A 294 -5.91 -17.74 -16.63
C MET A 294 -5.15 -18.85 -17.38
N GLY A 295 -5.34 -20.10 -17.00
CA GLY A 295 -4.70 -21.25 -17.69
C GLY A 295 -4.97 -21.29 -19.20
N PRO A 296 -6.23 -21.12 -19.66
CA PRO A 296 -6.52 -21.00 -21.09
C PRO A 296 -5.89 -19.80 -21.81
N LEU A 297 -5.61 -18.70 -21.10
CA LEU A 297 -5.06 -17.48 -21.70
C LEU A 297 -3.52 -17.50 -21.78
N LEU A 298 -2.87 -17.93 -20.70
CA LEU A 298 -1.41 -17.85 -20.54
C LEU A 298 -0.72 -19.20 -20.38
N GLY A 299 -1.46 -20.31 -20.54
CA GLY A 299 -0.96 -21.61 -20.12
C GLY A 299 -0.61 -21.63 -18.63
N ALA A 300 0.32 -22.52 -18.28
CA ALA A 300 0.74 -22.81 -16.91
C ALA A 300 -0.39 -23.28 -15.99
N ASP A 301 -0.01 -23.70 -14.78
CA ASP A 301 -0.96 -24.07 -13.75
C ASP A 301 -1.22 -22.89 -12.81
N TRP A 302 -2.48 -22.45 -12.76
CA TRP A 302 -2.98 -21.35 -11.93
C TRP A 302 -3.68 -21.86 -10.65
N ASN A 303 -3.43 -23.10 -10.25
CA ASN A 303 -3.87 -23.66 -8.98
C ASN A 303 -2.78 -23.45 -7.90
N PRO A 304 -3.09 -22.73 -6.80
CA PRO A 304 -2.19 -22.60 -5.66
C PRO A 304 -1.76 -23.93 -5.03
N GLU A 305 -2.51 -25.02 -5.22
CA GLU A 305 -2.14 -26.33 -4.67
C GLU A 305 -0.91 -26.95 -5.35
N VAL A 306 -0.56 -26.48 -6.55
CA VAL A 306 0.55 -27.05 -7.34
C VAL A 306 1.57 -26.01 -7.78
N GLN A 307 1.21 -24.71 -7.80
CA GLN A 307 2.11 -23.61 -8.14
C GLN A 307 2.61 -22.92 -6.86
N PRO A 308 3.89 -23.09 -6.46
CA PRO A 308 4.44 -22.53 -5.23
C PRO A 308 4.23 -21.02 -5.06
N VAL A 309 4.42 -20.22 -6.12
CA VAL A 309 4.28 -18.76 -6.02
C VAL A 309 2.84 -18.34 -5.69
N LEU A 310 1.85 -19.06 -6.23
CA LEU A 310 0.44 -18.83 -5.92
C LEU A 310 0.07 -19.36 -4.53
N SER A 311 0.68 -20.47 -4.09
CA SER A 311 0.58 -20.97 -2.72
C SER A 311 1.08 -19.95 -1.72
N ASP A 312 2.26 -19.37 -1.95
CA ASP A 312 2.87 -18.38 -1.07
C ASP A 312 2.02 -17.11 -0.99
N TRP A 313 1.54 -16.60 -2.13
CA TRP A 313 0.56 -15.51 -2.14
C TRP A 313 -0.70 -15.87 -1.31
N GLN A 314 -1.27 -17.05 -1.51
CA GLN A 314 -2.47 -17.46 -0.79
C GLN A 314 -2.25 -17.53 0.73
N ASN A 315 -1.13 -18.12 1.16
CA ASN A 315 -0.84 -18.40 2.57
C ASN A 315 -0.24 -17.20 3.31
N LEU A 316 0.74 -16.54 2.71
CA LEU A 316 1.52 -15.45 3.33
C LEU A 316 0.87 -14.08 3.13
N VAL A 317 -0.05 -13.93 2.17
CA VAL A 317 -0.72 -12.64 1.92
C VAL A 317 -2.21 -12.76 2.17
N SER A 318 -2.94 -13.54 1.36
CA SER A 318 -4.42 -13.55 1.40
C SER A 318 -4.98 -14.07 2.73
N TYR A 319 -4.48 -15.21 3.20
CA TYR A 319 -4.89 -15.82 4.47
C TYR A 319 -4.50 -14.96 5.68
N ARG A 320 -3.26 -14.43 5.69
CA ARG A 320 -2.78 -13.52 6.73
C ARG A 320 -3.61 -12.23 6.80
N ARG A 321 -3.96 -11.62 5.66
CA ARG A 321 -4.90 -10.49 5.58
C ARG A 321 -6.24 -10.84 6.20
N HIS A 322 -6.83 -11.99 5.81
CA HIS A 322 -8.10 -12.44 6.36
C HIS A 322 -8.04 -12.57 7.89
N LYS A 323 -6.97 -13.17 8.43
CA LYS A 323 -6.74 -13.28 9.88
C LYS A 323 -6.58 -11.91 10.54
N ALA A 324 -5.84 -10.99 9.92
CA ALA A 324 -5.63 -9.64 10.46
C ALA A 324 -6.93 -8.82 10.53
N ILE A 325 -7.75 -8.88 9.49
CA ILE A 325 -9.03 -8.16 9.40
C ILE A 325 -10.07 -8.79 10.32
N HIS A 326 -10.30 -10.10 10.22
CA HIS A 326 -11.46 -10.75 10.84
C HIS A 326 -11.18 -11.36 12.20
N ALA A 327 -9.95 -11.80 12.47
CA ALA A 327 -9.57 -12.39 13.76
C ALA A 327 -8.81 -11.41 14.67
N GLY A 328 -8.62 -10.16 14.23
CA GLY A 328 -7.87 -9.14 14.98
C GLY A 328 -6.39 -9.49 15.19
N TRP A 329 -5.84 -10.42 14.39
CA TRP A 329 -4.43 -10.80 14.50
C TRP A 329 -3.52 -9.62 14.13
N MET A 330 -2.45 -9.45 14.91
CA MET A 330 -1.45 -8.41 14.71
C MET A 330 -0.23 -9.04 14.04
N PRO A 331 0.04 -8.74 12.75
CA PRO A 331 1.22 -9.25 12.07
C PRO A 331 2.48 -8.66 12.69
N SER A 332 3.54 -9.47 12.75
CA SER A 332 4.89 -9.02 13.06
C SER A 332 5.55 -8.36 11.84
N GLU A 333 6.67 -7.68 12.05
CA GLU A 333 7.49 -7.17 10.94
C GLU A 333 7.96 -8.31 10.01
N ALA A 334 8.32 -9.48 10.57
CA ALA A 334 8.69 -10.65 9.79
C ALA A 334 7.52 -11.14 8.90
N ASP A 335 6.30 -11.17 9.44
CA ASP A 335 5.11 -11.55 8.66
C ASP A 335 4.86 -10.60 7.48
N ALA A 336 5.08 -9.29 7.69
CA ALA A 336 4.93 -8.27 6.65
C ALA A 336 6.06 -8.35 5.61
N ARG A 337 7.29 -8.67 6.03
CA ARG A 337 8.42 -8.90 5.11
C ARG A 337 8.16 -10.08 4.20
N GLU A 338 7.75 -11.22 4.76
CA GLU A 338 7.39 -12.42 3.99
C GLU A 338 6.24 -12.15 3.01
N ALA A 339 5.28 -11.30 3.39
CA ALA A 339 4.20 -10.90 2.49
C ALA A 339 4.72 -10.05 1.31
N LEU A 340 5.61 -9.10 1.56
CA LEU A 340 6.27 -8.31 0.51
C LEU A 340 7.08 -9.19 -0.44
N ASP A 341 7.87 -10.12 0.11
CA ASP A 341 8.68 -11.06 -0.67
C ASP A 341 7.77 -11.95 -1.55
N ALA A 342 6.64 -12.42 -1.02
CA ALA A 342 5.65 -13.18 -1.78
C ALA A 342 4.98 -12.35 -2.89
N CYS A 343 4.73 -11.05 -2.64
CA CYS A 343 4.19 -10.13 -3.64
C CYS A 343 5.18 -9.89 -4.79
N ASP A 344 6.47 -9.69 -4.48
CA ASP A 344 7.51 -9.53 -5.49
C ASP A 344 7.73 -10.79 -6.32
N ALA A 345 7.71 -11.96 -5.66
CA ALA A 345 7.77 -13.25 -6.32
C ALA A 345 6.58 -13.46 -7.26
N LEU A 346 5.37 -13.06 -6.84
CA LEU A 346 4.16 -13.12 -7.65
C LEU A 346 4.27 -12.23 -8.89
N PHE A 347 4.70 -10.97 -8.73
CA PHE A 347 4.91 -10.05 -9.85
C PHE A 347 5.92 -10.60 -10.85
N THR A 348 7.07 -11.06 -10.36
CA THR A 348 8.15 -11.61 -11.19
C THR A 348 7.69 -12.87 -11.94
N TRP A 349 6.92 -13.73 -11.28
CA TRP A 349 6.36 -14.92 -11.90
C TRP A 349 5.36 -14.56 -13.00
N CYS A 350 4.42 -13.64 -12.75
CA CYS A 350 3.47 -13.17 -13.76
C CYS A 350 4.20 -12.52 -14.94
N ALA A 351 5.20 -11.67 -14.70
CA ALA A 351 6.00 -11.05 -15.74
C ALA A 351 6.70 -12.10 -16.63
N ARG A 352 7.30 -13.13 -16.01
CA ARG A 352 7.93 -14.24 -16.76
C ARG A 352 6.93 -14.99 -17.64
N ILE A 353 5.77 -15.37 -17.11
CA ILE A 353 4.72 -16.07 -17.89
C ILE A 353 4.25 -15.23 -19.08
N ILE A 354 4.11 -13.92 -18.88
CA ILE A 354 3.73 -12.99 -19.96
C ILE A 354 4.83 -12.90 -21.02
N CYS A 355 6.10 -12.84 -20.64
CA CYS A 355 7.21 -12.88 -21.59
C CYS A 355 7.21 -14.17 -22.43
N GLU A 356 6.87 -15.32 -21.82
CA GLU A 356 6.71 -16.59 -22.54
C GLU A 356 5.58 -16.54 -23.59
N HIS A 357 4.60 -15.65 -23.40
CA HIS A 357 3.44 -15.45 -24.27
C HIS A 357 3.44 -14.08 -24.98
N ILE A 358 4.62 -13.46 -25.14
CA ILE A 358 4.76 -12.13 -25.75
C ILE A 358 4.27 -12.08 -27.21
N ALA A 359 4.17 -13.23 -27.89
CA ALA A 359 3.59 -13.30 -29.23
C ALA A 359 2.07 -13.03 -29.22
N GLN A 360 1.37 -13.51 -28.20
CA GLN A 360 -0.08 -13.37 -28.05
C GLN A 360 -0.47 -12.09 -27.30
N HIS A 361 0.38 -11.65 -26.37
CA HIS A 361 0.11 -10.53 -25.48
C HIS A 361 1.22 -9.47 -25.46
N PRO A 362 1.64 -8.93 -26.62
CA PRO A 362 2.72 -7.95 -26.72
C PRO A 362 2.49 -6.66 -25.90
N LYS A 363 1.26 -6.14 -25.85
CA LYS A 363 0.91 -4.92 -25.11
C LYS A 363 0.93 -5.17 -23.61
N THR A 364 0.37 -6.30 -23.16
CA THR A 364 0.44 -6.69 -21.75
C THR A 364 1.89 -6.83 -21.28
N ALA A 365 2.73 -7.49 -22.09
CA ALA A 365 4.17 -7.62 -21.81
C ALA A 365 4.86 -6.25 -21.74
N LEU A 366 4.61 -5.39 -22.73
CA LEU A 366 5.20 -4.05 -22.79
C LEU A 366 4.85 -3.20 -21.56
N VAL A 367 3.58 -3.21 -21.13
CA VAL A 367 3.13 -2.40 -19.99
C VAL A 367 3.61 -2.97 -18.65
N MET A 368 3.63 -4.31 -18.51
CA MET A 368 4.04 -4.95 -17.26
C MET A 368 5.55 -4.89 -17.03
N VAL A 369 6.33 -5.22 -18.06
CA VAL A 369 7.79 -5.45 -17.97
C VAL A 369 8.59 -4.21 -18.41
N GLY A 370 8.04 -3.42 -19.34
CA GLY A 370 8.69 -2.25 -19.90
C GLY A 370 9.53 -2.55 -21.14
N SER A 371 9.67 -1.55 -22.02
CA SER A 371 10.38 -1.67 -23.29
C SER A 371 11.88 -1.96 -23.13
N GLU A 372 12.52 -1.42 -22.09
CA GLU A 372 13.95 -1.59 -21.81
C GLU A 372 14.32 -3.07 -21.60
N GLN A 373 13.54 -3.79 -20.80
CA GLN A 373 13.77 -5.20 -20.49
C GLN A 373 13.38 -6.13 -21.64
N LEU A 374 12.49 -5.68 -22.51
CA LEU A 374 12.00 -6.45 -23.67
C LEU A 374 12.74 -6.09 -24.96
N GLN A 375 13.71 -5.18 -24.93
CA GLN A 375 14.29 -4.59 -26.13
C GLN A 375 14.86 -5.64 -27.09
N GLU A 376 15.59 -6.64 -26.59
CA GLU A 376 16.13 -7.72 -27.44
C GLU A 376 15.03 -8.58 -28.08
N GLN A 377 13.95 -8.85 -27.35
CA GLN A 377 12.83 -9.68 -27.82
C GLN A 377 11.89 -8.92 -28.77
N ILE A 378 11.70 -7.62 -28.52
CA ILE A 378 10.89 -6.74 -29.36
C ILE A 378 11.61 -6.43 -30.67
N LEU A 379 12.91 -6.11 -30.65
CA LEU A 379 13.66 -5.82 -31.88
C LEU A 379 13.75 -7.02 -32.82
N ALA A 380 13.63 -8.24 -32.29
CA ALA A 380 13.55 -9.46 -33.08
C ALA A 380 12.22 -9.64 -33.83
N ARG A 381 11.17 -8.84 -33.54
CA ARG A 381 9.82 -9.02 -34.08
C ARG A 381 9.25 -7.70 -34.60
N ALA A 382 9.13 -7.59 -35.92
CA ALA A 382 8.66 -6.38 -36.61
C ALA A 382 7.27 -5.89 -36.13
N GLU A 383 6.37 -6.81 -35.78
CA GLU A 383 5.03 -6.48 -35.26
C GLU A 383 5.08 -5.78 -33.90
N LEU A 384 5.96 -6.20 -33.00
CA LEU A 384 6.17 -5.55 -31.69
C LEU A 384 6.88 -4.20 -31.83
N ALA A 385 7.77 -4.06 -32.82
CA ALA A 385 8.44 -2.79 -33.10
C ALA A 385 7.47 -1.70 -33.58
N ALA A 386 6.34 -2.07 -34.21
CA ALA A 386 5.29 -1.14 -34.60
C ALA A 386 4.51 -0.59 -33.39
N GLU A 387 4.33 -1.41 -32.34
CA GLU A 387 3.66 -1.01 -31.08
C GLU A 387 4.49 -0.05 -30.24
N LEU A 388 5.82 -0.02 -30.45
CA LEU A 388 6.74 0.92 -29.80
C LEU A 388 6.81 2.30 -30.46
N GLN A 389 6.07 2.54 -31.55
CA GLN A 389 6.10 3.85 -32.20
C GLN A 389 5.55 4.93 -31.25
N PRO A 390 6.21 6.10 -31.13
CA PRO A 390 5.73 7.20 -30.30
C PRO A 390 4.27 7.56 -30.63
N GLY A 391 3.41 7.60 -29.62
CA GLY A 391 1.96 7.85 -29.74
C GLY A 391 1.07 6.60 -29.70
N ALA A 392 1.52 5.45 -30.22
CA ALA A 392 0.71 4.22 -30.21
C ALA A 392 0.53 3.67 -28.78
N ALA A 393 1.60 3.70 -27.97
CA ALA A 393 1.55 3.30 -26.57
C ALA A 393 0.71 4.26 -25.70
N GLU A 394 0.70 5.55 -26.06
CA GLU A 394 -0.14 6.54 -25.38
C GLU A 394 -1.63 6.32 -25.65
N GLU A 395 -2.01 5.95 -26.88
CA GLU A 395 -3.39 5.59 -27.15
C GLU A 395 -3.81 4.26 -26.51
N CYS A 396 -2.88 3.29 -26.45
CA CYS A 396 -3.09 1.96 -25.88
C CYS A 396 -3.54 2.04 -24.41
N HIS A 397 -2.81 2.78 -23.56
CA HIS A 397 -3.16 2.87 -22.14
C HIS A 397 -4.49 3.60 -21.92
N VAL A 398 -4.74 4.69 -22.64
CA VAL A 398 -6.00 5.44 -22.52
C VAL A 398 -7.19 4.55 -22.86
N ARG A 399 -7.10 3.76 -23.95
CA ARG A 399 -8.17 2.83 -24.35
C ARG A 399 -8.37 1.73 -23.32
N PHE A 400 -7.30 1.14 -22.78
CA PHE A 400 -7.42 0.14 -21.72
C PHE A 400 -8.10 0.71 -20.47
N VAL A 401 -7.71 1.91 -20.02
CA VAL A 401 -8.34 2.55 -18.85
C VAL A 401 -9.83 2.77 -19.10
N ARG A 402 -10.22 3.27 -20.27
CA ARG A 402 -11.64 3.42 -20.64
C ARG A 402 -12.35 2.07 -20.69
N TRP A 403 -11.72 1.02 -21.23
CA TRP A 403 -12.26 -0.33 -21.25
C TRP A 403 -12.50 -0.88 -19.85
N ARG A 404 -11.52 -0.73 -18.94
CA ARG A 404 -11.62 -1.16 -17.53
C ARG A 404 -12.75 -0.42 -16.82
N THR A 405 -12.81 0.91 -16.94
CA THR A 405 -13.86 1.73 -16.33
C THR A 405 -15.25 1.36 -16.87
N CYS A 406 -15.36 1.10 -18.17
CA CYS A 406 -16.58 0.61 -18.80
C CYS A 406 -17.01 -0.75 -18.22
N LEU A 407 -16.08 -1.71 -18.11
CA LEU A 407 -16.34 -3.02 -17.50
C LEU A 407 -16.79 -2.88 -16.04
N ASP A 408 -16.13 -2.07 -15.24
CA ASP A 408 -16.46 -1.89 -13.82
C ASP A 408 -17.88 -1.31 -13.67
N ARG A 409 -18.25 -0.29 -14.47
CA ARG A 409 -19.63 0.27 -14.52
C ARG A 409 -20.68 -0.78 -14.93
N LEU A 410 -20.36 -1.63 -15.91
CA LEU A 410 -21.24 -2.70 -16.35
C LEU A 410 -21.44 -3.78 -15.27
N VAL A 411 -20.38 -4.11 -14.51
CA VAL A 411 -20.46 -5.00 -13.35
C VAL A 411 -21.36 -4.40 -12.27
N ASP A 412 -21.15 -3.13 -11.92
CA ASP A 412 -21.96 -2.43 -10.91
C ASP A 412 -23.43 -2.34 -11.31
N HIS A 413 -23.70 -2.04 -12.59
CA HIS A 413 -25.06 -2.03 -13.13
C HIS A 413 -25.70 -3.41 -13.08
N HIS A 414 -24.98 -4.46 -13.48
CA HIS A 414 -25.47 -5.84 -13.42
C HIS A 414 -25.78 -6.30 -11.98
N LEU A 415 -25.00 -5.85 -11.00
CA LEU A 415 -25.21 -6.11 -9.58
C LEU A 415 -26.30 -5.23 -8.95
N GLY A 416 -26.88 -4.29 -9.70
CA GLY A 416 -27.87 -3.33 -9.21
C GLY A 416 -27.30 -2.27 -8.25
N GLN A 417 -25.98 -2.09 -8.24
CA GLN A 417 -25.28 -1.07 -7.45
C GLN A 417 -25.28 0.29 -8.14
N LEU A 418 -25.43 0.31 -9.47
CA LEU A 418 -25.59 1.51 -10.28
C LEU A 418 -27.00 1.58 -10.89
N GLN A 419 -27.78 2.57 -10.44
CA GLN A 419 -29.10 2.89 -10.99
C GLN A 419 -28.97 4.01 -12.03
N LEU A 420 -29.54 3.79 -13.21
CA LEU A 420 -29.44 4.75 -14.31
C LEU A 420 -30.48 5.86 -14.17
N ASP A 421 -30.03 7.09 -14.09
CA ASP A 421 -30.90 8.28 -14.00
C ASP A 421 -31.02 8.98 -15.35
N ALA A 422 -32.03 8.58 -16.12
CA ALA A 422 -32.31 9.17 -17.43
C ALA A 422 -32.61 10.68 -17.39
N SER A 423 -32.88 11.29 -16.23
CA SER A 423 -33.14 12.74 -16.16
C SER A 423 -31.88 13.58 -16.38
N ASN A 424 -30.69 13.03 -16.13
CA ASN A 424 -29.40 13.72 -16.32
C ASN A 424 -28.77 13.46 -17.70
N ALA A 425 -29.44 12.74 -18.60
CA ALA A 425 -28.87 12.41 -19.89
C ALA A 425 -28.79 13.64 -20.81
N THR A 426 -27.60 13.90 -21.33
CA THR A 426 -27.38 14.90 -22.37
C THR A 426 -27.79 14.35 -23.74
N PHE A 427 -28.06 15.25 -24.68
CA PHE A 427 -28.49 14.87 -26.02
C PHE A 427 -27.35 15.09 -27.01
N VAL A 428 -27.05 14.06 -27.78
CA VAL A 428 -25.89 14.02 -28.68
C VAL A 428 -26.36 13.63 -30.08
N ALA A 429 -25.92 14.39 -31.10
CA ALA A 429 -26.04 13.98 -32.49
C ALA A 429 -24.69 13.49 -33.00
N ILE A 430 -24.72 12.41 -33.77
CA ILE A 430 -23.55 11.83 -34.41
C ILE A 430 -23.77 11.92 -35.91
N ALA A 431 -22.96 12.75 -36.56
CA ALA A 431 -22.97 12.87 -38.01
C ALA A 431 -21.96 11.90 -38.62
N GLU A 432 -22.44 10.94 -39.41
CA GLU A 432 -21.63 9.91 -40.05
C GLU A 432 -21.06 10.39 -41.39
N PRO A 433 -19.91 9.85 -41.86
CA PRO A 433 -19.32 10.21 -43.14
C PRO A 433 -20.21 9.91 -44.36
N ASN A 434 -21.20 9.04 -44.23
CA ASN A 434 -22.18 8.75 -45.28
C ASN A 434 -23.31 9.78 -45.36
N GLY A 435 -23.31 10.80 -44.50
CA GLY A 435 -24.36 11.82 -44.42
C GLY A 435 -25.54 11.48 -43.53
N THR A 436 -25.54 10.32 -42.87
CA THR A 436 -26.59 9.96 -41.90
C THR A 436 -26.32 10.62 -40.55
N THR A 437 -27.38 10.88 -39.79
CA THR A 437 -27.30 11.40 -38.43
C THR A 437 -28.01 10.45 -37.49
N THR A 438 -27.34 10.04 -36.42
CA THR A 438 -27.95 9.27 -35.33
C THR A 438 -28.04 10.14 -34.09
N TRP A 439 -29.08 9.93 -33.29
CA TRP A 439 -29.36 10.69 -32.09
C TRP A 439 -29.23 9.78 -30.87
N VAL A 440 -28.52 10.27 -29.86
CA VAL A 440 -28.09 9.50 -28.71
C VAL A 440 -28.37 10.30 -27.44
N ARG A 441 -28.97 9.66 -26.45
CA ARG A 441 -28.96 10.15 -25.08
C ARG A 441 -27.72 9.61 -24.37
N HIS A 442 -26.98 10.47 -23.69
CA HIS A 442 -25.70 10.13 -23.08
C HIS A 442 -25.69 10.48 -21.59
N LEU A 443 -25.47 9.49 -20.75
CA LEU A 443 -25.21 9.62 -19.32
C LEU A 443 -23.69 9.62 -19.11
N ALA A 444 -23.04 10.76 -19.31
CA ALA A 444 -21.59 10.88 -19.32
C ALA A 444 -20.93 10.50 -17.98
N ASP A 445 -21.57 10.84 -16.87
CA ASP A 445 -21.12 10.49 -15.51
C ASP A 445 -21.18 8.96 -15.26
N GLN A 446 -22.22 8.31 -15.77
CA GLN A 446 -22.47 6.88 -15.57
C GLN A 446 -21.85 6.00 -16.66
N GLY A 447 -21.46 6.57 -17.81
CA GLY A 447 -20.84 5.86 -18.92
C GLY A 447 -21.79 5.07 -19.81
N PHE A 448 -23.04 5.50 -19.90
CA PHE A 448 -24.08 4.82 -20.69
C PHE A 448 -24.64 5.72 -21.78
N ALA A 449 -25.07 5.11 -22.88
CA ALA A 449 -25.73 5.79 -23.98
C ALA A 449 -26.88 4.93 -24.53
N ALA A 450 -27.88 5.57 -25.13
CA ALA A 450 -28.97 4.90 -25.81
C ALA A 450 -29.39 5.69 -27.05
N LEU A 451 -29.72 4.98 -28.14
CA LEU A 451 -30.36 5.60 -29.30
C LEU A 451 -31.68 6.25 -28.91
N SER A 452 -31.97 7.39 -29.53
CA SER A 452 -33.13 8.21 -29.22
C SER A 452 -33.78 8.73 -30.49
N ASP A 453 -35.07 9.04 -30.41
CA ASP A 453 -35.74 9.76 -31.47
C ASP A 453 -35.17 11.17 -31.63
N PRO A 454 -35.16 11.73 -32.86
CA PRO A 454 -34.74 13.11 -33.09
C PRO A 454 -35.59 14.09 -32.27
N PRO A 455 -35.05 15.27 -31.94
CA PRO A 455 -35.78 16.28 -31.20
C PRO A 455 -36.93 16.85 -32.05
N GLY A 456 -37.99 17.32 -31.38
CA GLY A 456 -39.16 17.88 -32.06
C GLY A 456 -38.81 19.06 -32.96
N GLU A 457 -39.56 19.25 -34.06
CA GLU A 457 -39.24 20.18 -35.17
C GLU A 457 -38.82 21.60 -34.73
N ALA A 458 -39.44 22.15 -33.68
CA ALA A 458 -39.14 23.50 -33.20
C ALA A 458 -37.76 23.63 -32.53
N GLU A 459 -37.35 22.61 -31.75
CA GLU A 459 -35.99 22.51 -31.18
C GLU A 459 -34.97 22.12 -32.25
N ASN A 460 -35.43 21.32 -33.22
CA ASN A 460 -34.63 20.83 -34.33
C ASN A 460 -34.23 21.94 -35.32
N ALA A 461 -35.03 22.98 -35.54
CA ALA A 461 -34.73 24.01 -36.55
C ALA A 461 -33.38 24.73 -36.33
N ARG A 462 -33.03 25.06 -35.08
CA ARG A 462 -31.72 25.66 -34.75
C ARG A 462 -30.59 24.62 -34.80
N ALA A 463 -30.90 23.38 -34.41
CA ALA A 463 -29.96 22.26 -34.46
C ALA A 463 -29.63 21.86 -35.91
N LEU A 464 -30.60 21.92 -36.83
CA LEU A 464 -30.51 21.46 -38.22
C LEU A 464 -29.53 22.29 -39.05
N ASP A 465 -29.48 23.61 -38.85
CA ASP A 465 -28.51 24.47 -39.53
C ASP A 465 -27.07 24.08 -39.13
N SER A 466 -26.81 23.90 -37.84
CA SER A 466 -25.53 23.41 -37.32
C SER A 466 -25.22 21.98 -37.78
N LEU A 467 -26.22 21.08 -37.78
CA LEU A 467 -26.09 19.69 -38.21
C LEU A 467 -25.75 19.57 -39.69
N SER A 468 -26.32 20.40 -40.55
CA SER A 468 -25.99 20.39 -41.98
C SER A 468 -24.53 20.78 -42.23
N ALA A 469 -23.99 21.71 -41.44
CA ALA A 469 -22.58 22.09 -41.50
C ALA A 469 -21.68 20.98 -40.97
N ILE A 470 -22.05 20.36 -39.85
CA ILE A 470 -21.28 19.29 -39.22
C ILE A 470 -21.31 18.00 -40.04
N THR A 471 -22.45 17.66 -40.65
CA THR A 471 -22.57 16.51 -41.57
C THR A 471 -21.66 16.68 -42.79
N ARG A 472 -21.62 17.88 -43.37
CA ARG A 472 -20.66 18.20 -44.44
C ARG A 472 -19.20 18.12 -43.95
N ALA A 473 -18.93 18.52 -42.72
CA ALA A 473 -17.60 18.39 -42.13
C ALA A 473 -17.22 16.92 -41.91
N ALA A 474 -18.12 16.08 -41.39
CA ALA A 474 -17.91 14.64 -41.21
C ALA A 474 -17.64 13.92 -42.54
N GLN A 475 -18.43 14.24 -43.58
CA GLN A 475 -18.21 13.77 -44.95
C GLN A 475 -16.83 14.17 -45.48
N LYS A 476 -16.39 15.41 -45.24
CA LYS A 476 -15.08 15.91 -45.68
C LYS A 476 -13.91 15.28 -44.92
N CYS A 477 -14.06 15.08 -43.61
CA CYS A 477 -13.04 14.50 -42.75
C CYS A 477 -12.98 12.97 -42.87
N GLY A 478 -14.02 12.32 -43.39
CA GLY A 478 -14.10 10.86 -43.50
C GLY A 478 -14.22 10.16 -42.14
N SER A 479 -14.58 10.88 -41.07
CA SER A 479 -14.73 10.37 -39.71
C SER A 479 -16.02 10.92 -39.09
N PRO A 480 -16.69 10.15 -38.21
CA PRO A 480 -17.90 10.61 -37.54
C PRO A 480 -17.60 11.82 -36.64
N LEU A 481 -18.57 12.73 -36.52
CA LEU A 481 -18.47 13.91 -35.64
C LEU A 481 -19.58 13.90 -34.61
N THR A 482 -19.21 14.15 -33.35
CA THR A 482 -20.10 14.18 -32.19
C THR A 482 -20.48 15.62 -31.84
N VAL A 483 -21.76 15.89 -31.62
CA VAL A 483 -22.29 17.23 -31.29
C VAL A 483 -23.17 17.16 -30.06
N LEU A 484 -22.82 17.91 -29.02
CA LEU A 484 -23.57 18.00 -27.77
C LEU A 484 -24.65 19.10 -27.85
N PHE A 485 -25.84 18.82 -27.33
CA PHE A 485 -26.94 19.77 -27.20
C PHE A 485 -27.32 19.95 -25.73
N GLU A 486 -27.28 21.20 -25.25
CA GLU A 486 -27.44 21.54 -23.82
C GLU A 486 -28.91 21.64 -23.36
N SER A 487 -29.90 21.66 -24.24
CA SER A 487 -31.31 21.81 -23.85
C SER A 487 -32.28 21.22 -24.88
N VAL A 488 -32.54 19.92 -24.74
CA VAL A 488 -33.51 19.21 -25.58
C VAL A 488 -34.54 18.55 -24.68
N SER A 489 -35.82 18.71 -25.02
CA SER A 489 -36.91 18.01 -24.34
C SER A 489 -36.70 16.48 -24.42
N SER A 490 -37.07 15.73 -23.39
CA SER A 490 -36.80 14.28 -23.36
C SER A 490 -37.49 13.58 -24.54
N THR A 491 -36.70 13.00 -25.45
CA THR A 491 -37.23 12.16 -26.53
C THR A 491 -37.32 10.70 -26.09
N ALA A 492 -38.15 9.91 -26.78
CA ALA A 492 -38.29 8.50 -26.51
C ALA A 492 -37.00 7.76 -26.89
N LEU A 493 -36.60 6.80 -26.05
CA LEU A 493 -35.48 5.91 -26.33
C LEU A 493 -35.91 4.86 -27.36
N GLN A 494 -35.03 4.58 -28.31
CA GLN A 494 -35.20 3.51 -29.30
C GLN A 494 -34.66 2.17 -28.80
N GLU A 495 -33.87 2.18 -27.73
CA GLU A 495 -33.25 1.01 -27.12
C GLU A 495 -32.99 1.22 -25.62
N ASP A 496 -32.61 0.12 -24.94
CA ASP A 496 -32.11 0.17 -23.58
C ASP A 496 -30.72 0.83 -23.51
N TRP A 497 -30.36 1.32 -22.32
CA TRP A 497 -29.04 1.88 -22.05
C TRP A 497 -27.94 0.83 -22.25
N VAL A 498 -26.98 1.17 -23.11
CA VAL A 498 -25.76 0.38 -23.36
C VAL A 498 -24.53 1.17 -22.97
N ALA A 499 -23.36 0.53 -22.93
CA ALA A 499 -22.12 1.24 -22.66
C ALA A 499 -21.84 2.32 -23.72
N GLU A 500 -21.37 3.49 -23.29
CA GLU A 500 -21.26 4.69 -24.13
C GLU A 500 -20.42 4.51 -25.40
N HIS A 501 -19.35 3.70 -25.34
CA HIS A 501 -18.48 3.41 -26.48
C HIS A 501 -19.21 2.73 -27.66
N ARG A 502 -20.35 2.09 -27.42
CA ARG A 502 -21.19 1.47 -28.46
C ARG A 502 -21.89 2.47 -29.36
N ARG A 503 -22.03 3.71 -28.88
CA ARG A 503 -22.74 4.77 -29.59
C ARG A 503 -21.80 5.93 -29.91
N LEU A 504 -20.91 6.31 -29.00
CA LEU A 504 -20.04 7.47 -29.17
C LEU A 504 -18.68 7.07 -29.79
N PRO A 505 -18.31 7.61 -30.97
CA PRO A 505 -17.11 7.21 -31.71
C PRO A 505 -15.82 7.60 -31.00
N ASP A 506 -15.82 8.76 -30.33
CA ASP A 506 -14.63 9.33 -29.68
C ASP A 506 -14.28 8.63 -28.36
N LEU A 507 -15.16 7.73 -27.91
CA LEU A 507 -15.04 6.99 -26.64
C LEU A 507 -14.66 5.52 -26.86
N GLY A 508 -14.00 5.22 -27.97
CA GLY A 508 -13.49 3.88 -28.23
C GLY A 508 -12.65 3.30 -27.09
N VAL A 509 -12.86 2.03 -26.81
CA VAL A 509 -12.25 1.24 -25.73
C VAL A 509 -11.51 0.00 -26.25
N MET A 510 -11.83 -0.47 -27.45
CA MET A 510 -11.26 -1.71 -27.99
C MET A 510 -9.80 -1.52 -28.43
N VAL A 511 -8.99 -2.56 -28.20
CA VAL A 511 -7.56 -2.58 -28.56
C VAL A 511 -7.30 -2.29 -30.05
N ASN A 512 -8.22 -2.73 -30.92
CA ASN A 512 -8.15 -2.56 -32.37
C ASN A 512 -8.97 -1.36 -32.88
N GLY A 513 -9.60 -0.59 -32.00
CA GLY A 513 -10.51 0.52 -32.37
C GLY A 513 -11.82 0.08 -33.05
N LEU A 514 -12.16 -1.22 -33.03
CA LEU A 514 -13.40 -1.75 -33.60
C LEU A 514 -14.52 -1.78 -32.54
N ASP A 515 -14.87 -0.60 -32.03
CA ASP A 515 -15.88 -0.42 -30.98
C ASP A 515 -17.33 -0.55 -31.47
N ARG A 516 -17.54 -0.24 -32.76
CA ARG A 516 -18.87 -0.14 -33.38
C ARG A 516 -19.27 -1.42 -34.12
N TYR A 517 -20.58 -1.66 -34.19
CA TYR A 517 -21.20 -2.78 -34.92
C TYR A 517 -21.31 -2.50 -36.41
#